data_AF-A0A816EGT9-F1
#
_entry.id   AF-A0A816EGT9-F1
#
_cell.length_a   1.000
_cell.length_b   1.000
_cell.length_c   1.000
_cell.angle_alpha   90.00
_cell.angle_beta   90.00
_cell.angle_gamma   90.00
#
_symmetry.space_group_name_H-M   'P 1'
#
loop_
_entity.id
_entity.type
_entity.pdbx_description
1 polymer ?
#
loop_
_entity_poly.entity_id
_entity_poly.type
_entity_poly.pdbx_seq_one_letter_code
_entity_poly.pdbx_strand_id
1 'polypeptide(L)'
;MENQTLKTIKAGSICTVENGNGKFGIVKVLVIDDKQIHVTIYKNKYDLRPSQIDLSTLSCGSLYDADEEIGVGHAPLFREGFNNWKPIVIDYEEVTSDNLDGYEIWKNDPRAGLWPVSCTLCDLAEACRIARKRSTTSRDFFCPFC
;
A
#
# COMPACT_ATOMS: atom_id res chain seq x y z
N MET A 1 13.00 7.97 -21.63
CA MET A 1 13.95 7.05 -20.98
C MET A 1 13.10 5.99 -20.27
N GLU A 2 12.93 4.81 -20.86
CA GLU A 2 12.20 3.72 -20.23
C GLU A 2 12.96 3.26 -18.98
N ASN A 3 12.32 3.36 -17.82
CA ASN A 3 12.83 2.85 -16.55
C ASN A 3 13.01 1.33 -16.67
N GLN A 4 14.26 0.87 -16.77
CA GLN A 4 14.63 -0.55 -16.87
C GLN A 4 14.16 -1.41 -15.69
N THR A 5 13.72 -0.79 -14.59
CA THR A 5 13.25 -1.41 -13.36
C THR A 5 11.99 -2.26 -13.54
N LEU A 6 11.03 -1.85 -14.39
CA LEU A 6 9.82 -2.67 -14.63
C LEU A 6 10.08 -3.94 -15.41
N LYS A 7 11.19 -4.01 -16.15
CA LYS A 7 11.48 -5.17 -17.00
C LYS A 7 11.85 -6.41 -16.17
N THR A 8 12.26 -6.20 -14.92
CA THR A 8 12.68 -7.25 -13.98
C THR A 8 11.60 -7.58 -12.95
N ILE A 9 10.62 -6.70 -12.75
CA ILE A 9 9.55 -6.87 -11.75
C ILE A 9 8.46 -7.78 -12.34
N LYS A 10 8.25 -8.92 -11.67
CA LYS A 10 7.19 -9.90 -11.95
C LYS A 10 6.26 -10.07 -10.75
N ALA A 11 5.07 -10.66 -10.95
CA ALA A 11 4.24 -11.14 -9.85
C ALA A 11 5.07 -12.02 -8.90
N GLY A 12 4.96 -11.77 -7.60
CA GLY A 12 5.76 -12.36 -6.53
C GLY A 12 7.03 -11.60 -6.17
N SER A 13 7.41 -10.57 -6.93
CA SER A 13 8.59 -9.76 -6.60
C SER A 13 8.34 -8.96 -5.32
N ILE A 14 9.30 -9.00 -4.41
CA ILE A 14 9.32 -8.20 -3.20
C ILE A 14 10.29 -7.05 -3.41
N CYS A 15 9.77 -5.84 -3.27
CA CYS A 15 10.44 -4.61 -3.60
C CYS A 15 10.55 -3.69 -2.39
N THR A 16 11.66 -2.97 -2.32
CA THR A 16 11.79 -1.79 -1.45
C THR A 16 11.40 -0.55 -2.24
N VAL A 17 10.64 0.35 -1.62
CA VAL A 17 10.13 1.57 -2.26
C VAL A 17 10.41 2.80 -1.41
N GLU A 18 10.63 3.95 -2.04
CA GLU A 18 10.78 5.23 -1.34
C GLU A 18 9.41 5.76 -0.92
N ASN A 19 9.24 6.08 0.37
CA ASN A 19 7.98 6.58 0.94
C ASN A 19 7.94 8.13 1.03
N GLY A 20 8.80 8.84 0.30
CA GLY A 20 8.89 10.31 0.28
C GLY A 20 9.51 10.95 1.54
N ASN A 21 9.38 10.33 2.72
CA ASN A 21 9.85 10.85 4.01
C ASN A 21 11.29 10.40 4.38
N GLY A 22 12.10 10.02 3.38
CA GLY A 22 13.43 9.43 3.61
C GLY A 22 13.43 7.99 4.15
N LYS A 23 12.25 7.44 4.48
CA LYS A 23 12.07 6.03 4.84
C LYS A 23 11.77 5.16 3.62
N PHE A 24 12.09 3.88 3.75
CA PHE A 24 11.83 2.85 2.76
C PHE A 24 10.73 1.91 3.23
N GLY A 25 9.73 1.67 2.38
CA GLY A 25 8.69 0.67 2.61
C GLY A 25 8.95 -0.63 1.86
N ILE A 26 8.26 -1.69 2.26
CA ILE A 26 8.27 -2.98 1.56
C ILE A 26 6.94 -3.19 0.84
N VAL A 27 7.03 -3.67 -0.39
CA VAL A 27 5.88 -3.94 -1.25
C VAL A 27 6.05 -5.29 -1.93
N LYS A 28 5.03 -6.15 -1.88
CA LYS A 28 4.95 -7.39 -2.66
C LYS A 28 4.06 -7.16 -3.87
N VAL A 29 4.53 -7.55 -5.05
CA VAL A 29 3.74 -7.50 -6.28
C VAL A 29 2.87 -8.74 -6.36
N LEU A 30 1.56 -8.56 -6.47
CA LEU A 30 0.61 -9.66 -6.57
C LEU A 30 0.28 -9.97 -8.04
N VAL A 31 -0.16 -8.95 -8.77
CA VAL A 31 -0.58 -9.08 -10.18
C VAL A 31 -0.08 -7.86 -10.96
N ILE A 32 0.32 -8.09 -12.20
CA ILE A 32 0.73 -7.02 -13.13
C ILE A 32 -0.18 -7.08 -14.34
N ASP A 33 -0.93 -6.00 -14.57
CA ASP A 33 -1.75 -5.79 -15.75
C ASP A 33 -1.07 -4.78 -16.70
N ASP A 34 -1.72 -4.51 -17.84
CA ASP A 34 -1.18 -3.59 -18.85
C ASP A 34 -0.98 -2.15 -18.31
N LYS A 35 -1.90 -1.68 -17.47
CA LYS A 35 -1.91 -0.30 -16.95
C LYS A 35 -1.71 -0.20 -15.44
N GLN A 36 -2.00 -1.28 -14.72
CA GLN A 36 -2.03 -1.30 -13.26
C GLN A 36 -1.12 -2.38 -12.71
N ILE A 37 -0.67 -2.18 -11.49
CA ILE A 37 0.04 -3.16 -10.69
C ILE A 37 -0.69 -3.28 -9.36
N HIS A 38 -1.03 -4.51 -9.00
CA HIS A 38 -1.67 -4.82 -7.74
C HIS A 38 -0.60 -5.25 -6.76
N VAL A 39 -0.55 -4.58 -5.62
CA VAL A 39 0.50 -4.78 -4.65
C VAL A 39 -0.05 -4.91 -3.23
N THR A 40 0.68 -5.62 -2.39
CA THR A 40 0.55 -5.58 -0.93
C THR A 40 1.62 -4.63 -0.39
N ILE A 41 1.21 -3.65 0.40
CA ILE A 41 2.11 -2.69 1.05
C ILE A 41 2.21 -3.07 2.51
N TYR A 42 3.40 -3.42 2.98
CA TYR A 42 3.61 -3.76 4.38
C TYR A 42 3.78 -2.51 5.24
N LYS A 43 3.42 -2.63 6.52
CA LYS A 43 3.58 -1.53 7.49
C LYS A 43 5.04 -1.21 7.73
N ASN A 44 5.91 -2.24 7.71
CA ASN A 44 7.32 -2.13 8.04
C ASN A 44 8.02 -1.04 7.20
N LYS A 45 8.62 -0.08 7.90
CA LYS A 45 9.47 0.97 7.32
C LYS A 45 10.90 0.85 7.85
N TYR A 46 11.84 1.22 7.01
CA TYR A 46 13.27 1.16 7.29
C TYR A 46 13.92 2.52 7.00
N ASP A 47 14.89 2.93 7.82
CA ASP A 47 15.62 4.18 7.60
C ASP A 47 16.65 4.06 6.47
N LEU A 48 17.10 2.83 6.19
CA LEU A 48 17.99 2.50 5.08
C LEU A 48 17.36 1.37 4.27
N ARG A 49 17.62 1.36 2.96
CA ARG A 49 17.10 0.33 2.06
C ARG A 49 17.73 -1.03 2.42
N PRO A 50 16.96 -2.00 2.94
CA PRO A 50 17.49 -3.31 3.27
C PRO A 50 17.85 -4.07 2.00
N SER A 51 18.94 -4.83 2.02
CA SER A 51 19.31 -5.73 0.92
C SER A 51 18.61 -7.10 1.00
N GLN A 52 18.17 -7.48 2.20
CA GLN A 52 17.43 -8.70 2.49
C GLN A 52 16.43 -8.44 3.61
N ILE A 53 15.31 -9.15 3.59
CA ILE A 53 14.28 -9.07 4.63
C ILE A 53 13.78 -10.47 4.97
N ASP A 54 13.32 -10.65 6.20
CA ASP A 54 12.58 -11.86 6.59
C ASP A 54 11.08 -11.62 6.42
N LEU A 55 10.47 -12.33 5.48
CA LEU A 55 9.06 -12.19 5.13
C LEU A 55 8.11 -12.53 6.28
N SER A 56 8.54 -13.40 7.21
CA SER A 56 7.75 -13.76 8.38
C SER A 56 7.56 -12.60 9.36
N THR A 57 8.41 -11.57 9.27
CA THR A 57 8.34 -10.36 10.10
C THR A 57 7.48 -9.26 9.49
N LEU A 58 7.06 -9.43 8.24
CA LEU A 58 6.24 -8.47 7.54
C LEU A 58 4.78 -8.62 7.93
N SER A 59 4.11 -7.49 8.16
CA SER A 59 2.68 -7.48 8.42
C SER A 59 2.00 -6.31 7.74
N CYS A 60 0.73 -6.48 7.41
CA CYS A 60 -0.12 -5.40 6.93
C CYS A 60 -0.63 -4.51 8.08
N GLY A 61 -0.36 -4.85 9.34
CA GLY A 61 -0.93 -4.16 10.50
C GLY A 61 -2.45 -4.38 10.63
N SER A 62 -3.04 -3.81 11.67
CA SER A 62 -4.47 -3.81 11.92
C SER A 62 -5.00 -2.37 12.00
N LEU A 63 -6.22 -2.12 11.52
CA LEU A 63 -6.91 -0.83 11.70
C LEU A 63 -7.14 -0.47 13.18
N TYR A 64 -6.97 -1.44 14.09
CA TYR A 64 -7.09 -1.28 15.53
C TYR A 64 -5.76 -1.01 16.23
N ASP A 65 -4.64 -1.05 15.51
CA ASP A 65 -3.34 -0.69 16.08
C ASP A 65 -3.24 0.84 16.10
N ALA A 66 -3.22 1.40 17.32
CA ALA A 66 -3.14 2.85 17.53
C ALA A 66 -1.78 3.46 17.13
N ASP A 67 -0.79 2.63 16.83
CA ASP A 67 0.56 3.02 16.42
C ASP A 67 0.66 3.13 14.88
N GLU A 68 0.13 4.25 14.40
CA GLU A 68 0.45 5.12 13.24
C GLU A 68 0.94 4.60 11.87
N GLU A 69 1.21 3.31 11.62
CA GLU A 69 1.59 2.84 10.28
C GLU A 69 0.71 1.67 9.81
N ILE A 70 -0.24 1.99 8.93
CA ILE A 70 -1.17 1.03 8.33
C ILE A 70 -0.52 0.43 7.08
N GLY A 71 -0.40 -0.90 7.05
CA GLY A 71 -0.12 -1.63 5.81
C GLY A 71 -1.43 -1.87 5.03
N VAL A 72 -1.31 -2.00 3.72
CA VAL A 72 -2.43 -2.19 2.82
C VAL A 72 -2.32 -3.57 2.19
N GLY A 73 -3.22 -4.48 2.56
CA GLY A 73 -3.23 -5.85 2.06
C GLY A 73 -3.31 -5.94 0.53
N HIS A 74 -4.06 -5.04 -0.10
CA HIS A 74 -4.19 -4.93 -1.55
C HIS A 74 -4.40 -3.47 -1.96
N ALA A 75 -3.54 -2.97 -2.85
CA ALA A 75 -3.62 -1.65 -3.44
C ALA A 75 -3.42 -1.75 -4.96
N PRO A 76 -4.41 -1.35 -5.78
CA PRO A 76 -4.19 -1.12 -7.20
C PRO A 76 -3.43 0.21 -7.38
N LEU A 77 -2.35 0.19 -8.16
CA LEU A 77 -1.58 1.39 -8.52
C LEU A 77 -1.39 1.45 -10.03
N PHE A 78 -1.36 2.65 -10.60
CA PHE A 78 -0.87 2.80 -11.97
C PHE A 78 0.62 2.47 -12.04
N ARG A 79 1.06 1.81 -13.12
CA ARG A 79 2.47 1.44 -13.30
C ARG A 79 3.42 2.63 -13.25
N GLU A 80 3.01 3.77 -13.79
CA GLU A 80 3.77 5.02 -13.73
C GLU A 80 3.90 5.53 -12.29
N GLY A 81 2.82 5.46 -11.50
CA GLY A 81 2.84 5.83 -10.08
C GLY A 81 3.78 4.92 -9.28
N PHE A 82 3.71 3.61 -9.50
CA PHE A 82 4.61 2.65 -8.86
C PHE A 82 6.09 2.88 -9.23
N ASN A 83 6.39 3.25 -10.48
CA ASN A 83 7.75 3.59 -10.89
C ASN A 83 8.31 4.81 -10.18
N ASN A 84 7.47 5.80 -9.88
CA ASN A 84 7.87 7.00 -9.15
C ASN A 84 8.30 6.67 -7.71
N TRP A 85 7.89 5.52 -7.17
CA TRP A 85 8.35 5.04 -5.87
C TRP A 85 9.76 4.41 -5.91
N LYS A 86 10.40 4.38 -7.10
CA LYS A 86 11.74 3.82 -7.34
C LYS A 86 11.92 2.42 -6.75
N PRO A 87 11.10 1.44 -7.18
CA PRO A 87 11.12 0.10 -6.62
C PRO A 87 12.45 -0.60 -6.91
N ILE A 88 13.04 -1.22 -5.89
CA ILE A 88 14.18 -2.12 -6.04
C ILE A 88 13.79 -3.50 -5.54
N VAL A 89 13.84 -4.49 -6.44
CA VAL A 89 13.60 -5.90 -6.11
C VAL A 89 14.72 -6.39 -5.20
N ILE A 90 14.34 -6.97 -4.07
CA ILE A 90 15.28 -7.52 -3.09
C ILE A 90 15.07 -9.01 -2.88
N ASP A 91 13.86 -9.52 -3.15
CA ASP A 91 13.53 -10.92 -2.97
C ASP A 91 12.37 -11.34 -3.88
N TYR A 92 12.07 -12.64 -3.87
CA TYR A 92 10.97 -13.24 -4.61
C TYR A 92 10.25 -14.28 -3.76
N GLU A 93 8.94 -14.17 -3.70
CA GLU A 93 8.07 -15.16 -3.09
C GLU A 93 6.90 -15.44 -4.03
N GLU A 94 6.62 -16.73 -4.25
CA GLU A 94 5.49 -17.13 -5.08
C GLU A 94 4.18 -16.55 -4.52
N VAL A 95 3.30 -16.12 -5.42
CA VAL A 95 1.99 -15.59 -5.03
C VAL A 95 1.06 -16.78 -4.85
N THR A 96 0.64 -17.04 -3.62
CA THR A 96 -0.33 -18.09 -3.32
C THR A 96 -1.75 -17.57 -3.48
N SER A 97 -2.73 -18.48 -3.51
CA SER A 97 -4.17 -18.14 -3.52
C SER A 97 -4.54 -17.18 -2.38
N ASP A 98 -3.97 -17.41 -1.19
CA ASP A 98 -4.28 -16.63 0.01
C ASP A 98 -3.81 -15.17 -0.11
N ASN A 99 -2.78 -14.92 -0.93
CA ASN A 99 -2.35 -13.56 -1.23
C ASN A 99 -3.26 -12.84 -2.24
N LEU A 100 -4.06 -13.60 -2.99
CA LEU A 100 -4.95 -13.07 -4.04
C LEU A 100 -6.36 -12.77 -3.53
N ASP A 101 -6.71 -13.12 -2.30
CA ASP A 101 -8.06 -12.87 -1.75
C ASP A 101 -8.51 -11.41 -1.94
N GLY A 102 -7.64 -10.44 -1.63
CA GLY A 102 -7.94 -9.02 -1.86
C GLY A 102 -8.06 -8.64 -3.34
N TYR A 103 -7.25 -9.27 -4.19
CA TYR A 103 -7.32 -9.07 -5.65
C TYR A 103 -8.59 -9.66 -6.25
N GLU A 104 -9.02 -10.84 -5.82
CA GLU A 104 -10.24 -11.49 -6.30
C GLU A 104 -11.49 -10.74 -5.84
N ILE A 105 -11.51 -10.20 -4.61
CA ILE A 105 -12.59 -9.31 -4.16
C ILE A 105 -12.65 -8.07 -5.05
N TRP A 106 -11.51 -7.43 -5.30
CA TRP A 106 -11.45 -6.28 -6.21
C TRP A 106 -11.94 -6.64 -7.61
N LYS A 107 -11.41 -7.71 -8.21
CA LYS A 107 -11.75 -8.13 -9.58
C LYS A 107 -13.25 -8.42 -9.76
N ASN A 108 -13.90 -8.94 -8.72
CA ASN A 108 -15.31 -9.29 -8.74
C ASN A 108 -16.24 -8.16 -8.24
N ASP A 109 -15.72 -7.02 -7.75
CA ASP A 109 -16.56 -5.85 -7.41
C ASP A 109 -16.87 -5.05 -8.70
N PRO A 110 -18.15 -4.89 -9.07
CA PRO A 110 -18.55 -4.11 -10.25
C PRO A 110 -18.15 -2.62 -10.19
N ARG A 111 -17.69 -2.13 -9.03
CA ARG A 111 -17.20 -0.76 -8.82
C ARG A 111 -15.67 -0.67 -8.75
N ALA A 112 -14.94 -1.77 -8.92
CA ALA A 112 -13.49 -1.84 -8.73
C ALA A 112 -12.67 -0.93 -9.65
N GLY A 113 -13.18 -0.65 -10.86
CA GLY A 113 -12.60 0.35 -11.77
C GLY A 113 -12.94 1.80 -11.44
N LEU A 114 -13.77 2.03 -10.43
CA LEU A 114 -14.18 3.35 -9.91
C LEU A 114 -13.56 3.65 -8.54
N TRP A 115 -12.76 2.75 -7.96
CA TRP A 115 -11.95 3.06 -6.79
C TRP A 115 -10.93 4.10 -7.21
N PRO A 116 -11.09 5.36 -6.80
CA PRO A 116 -10.06 6.33 -7.10
C PRO A 116 -8.87 5.96 -6.21
N VAL A 117 -7.72 5.78 -6.84
CA VAL A 117 -6.39 5.89 -6.22
C VAL A 117 -6.13 7.28 -5.57
N SER A 118 -7.17 8.11 -5.42
CA SER A 118 -7.18 9.24 -4.49
C SER A 118 -7.90 8.86 -3.19
N CYS A 119 -7.34 7.89 -2.45
CA CYS A 119 -7.52 7.90 -1.01
C CYS A 119 -6.57 8.97 -0.45
N THR A 120 -6.88 10.24 -0.69
CA THR A 120 -6.40 11.33 0.13
C THR A 120 -7.43 11.76 1.17
N LEU A 121 -8.70 11.32 1.16
CA LEU A 121 -9.67 11.86 2.13
C LEU A 121 -11.03 11.17 2.39
N CYS A 122 -11.40 10.00 1.82
CA CYS A 122 -12.83 9.61 1.86
C CYS A 122 -13.32 8.49 2.78
N ASP A 123 -12.49 7.64 3.42
CA ASP A 123 -13.03 6.67 4.40
C ASP A 123 -13.00 7.14 5.87
N LEU A 124 -12.43 8.33 6.13
CA LEU A 124 -12.58 9.01 7.41
C LEU A 124 -13.79 9.96 7.46
N ALA A 125 -14.41 10.31 6.32
CA ALA A 125 -15.54 11.23 6.33
C ALA A 125 -16.79 10.63 6.99
N GLU A 126 -17.06 9.33 6.80
CA GLU A 126 -18.19 8.65 7.44
C GLU A 126 -17.93 8.42 8.94
N ALA A 127 -16.70 8.04 9.32
CA ALA A 127 -16.27 7.90 10.71
C ALA A 127 -16.25 9.25 11.46
N CYS A 128 -15.76 10.32 10.84
CA CYS A 128 -15.82 11.68 11.38
C CYS A 128 -17.26 12.21 11.46
N ARG A 129 -18.18 11.83 10.54
CA ARG A 129 -19.59 12.23 10.63
C ARG A 129 -20.30 11.59 11.82
N ILE A 130 -19.98 10.33 12.12
CA ILE A 130 -20.48 9.62 13.30
C ILE A 130 -19.89 10.22 14.58
N ALA A 131 -18.60 10.56 14.60
CA ALA A 131 -17.96 11.23 15.74
C ALA A 131 -18.44 12.67 15.97
N ARG A 132 -18.80 13.42 14.90
CA ARG A 132 -19.32 14.80 14.99
C ARG A 132 -20.68 14.92 15.68
N LYS A 133 -21.45 13.84 15.80
CA LYS A 133 -22.76 13.88 16.48
C LYS A 133 -22.65 13.75 18.01
N ARG A 134 -21.45 13.60 18.59
CA ARG A 134 -21.29 13.32 20.04
C ARG A 134 -20.36 14.24 20.83
N SER A 135 -19.78 15.29 20.25
CA SER A 135 -18.87 16.17 21.01
C SER A 135 -19.08 17.65 20.68
N THR A 136 -19.57 18.41 21.65
CA THR A 136 -19.82 19.86 21.61
C THR A 136 -18.68 20.70 22.19
N THR A 137 -17.47 20.16 22.33
CA THR A 137 -16.35 20.94 22.90
C THR A 137 -15.15 20.94 21.98
N SER A 138 -14.81 22.16 21.57
CA SER A 138 -13.64 22.52 20.78
C SER A 138 -12.34 22.17 21.53
N ARG A 139 -11.42 21.55 20.78
CA ARG A 139 -9.96 21.74 20.81
C ARG A 139 -9.34 20.72 19.86
N ASP A 140 -8.90 21.24 18.73
CA ASP A 140 -7.69 20.86 17.98
C ASP A 140 -7.30 19.38 18.01
N PHE A 141 -7.86 18.61 17.07
CA PHE A 141 -7.24 17.37 16.62
C PHE A 141 -6.28 17.70 15.47
N PHE A 142 -4.99 17.63 15.77
CA PHE A 142 -3.89 17.76 14.81
C PHE A 142 -3.76 16.44 14.04
N CYS A 143 -3.94 16.49 12.72
CA CYS A 143 -3.66 15.38 11.82
C CYS A 143 -2.18 15.49 11.39
N PRO A 144 -1.29 14.52 11.68
CA PRO A 144 0.13 14.63 11.34
C PRO A 144 0.41 14.46 9.83
N PHE A 145 -0.63 14.42 8.98
CA PHE A 145 -0.55 14.26 7.53
C PHE A 145 -1.26 15.38 6.73
N CYS A 146 -1.46 16.55 7.33
CA CYS A 146 -1.92 17.78 6.65
C CYS A 146 -1.02 18.97 6.96
#